data_AF-A0A961U7N7-F1
#
_entry.id   AF-A0A961U7N7-F1
#
_cell.length_a   1.000
_cell.length_b   1.000
_cell.length_c   1.000
_cell.angle_alpha   90.00
_cell.angle_beta   90.00
_cell.angle_gamma   90.00
#
_symmetry.space_group_name_H-M   'P 1'
#
loop_
_entity.id
_entity.type
_entity.pdbx_description
1 polymer ?
#
loop_
_entity_poly.entity_id
_entity_poly.type
_entity_poly.pdbx_seq_one_letter_code
_entity_poly.pdbx_strand_id
1 'polypeptide(L)'
;MMIDLNRMTLGAGLAGIALLASVARPAVADQGAVDTLRAECAIQLNLGAGGCDCIAETAASELSDAQQALVAAMVSQDQATAATVRSGMSVQEISEAAMFMVNTPKRCAAQ
;
A
#
# COMPACT_ATOMS: atom_id res chain seq x y z
N MET A 1 -28.48 12.49 27.65
CA MET A 1 -29.63 13.41 27.80
C MET A 1 -29.04 14.73 28.27
N MET A 2 -29.10 15.87 27.59
CA MET A 2 -30.05 16.40 26.62
C MET A 2 -29.31 17.14 25.48
N ILE A 3 -29.96 17.13 24.33
CA ILE A 3 -29.55 17.76 23.07
C ILE A 3 -29.96 19.23 23.15
N ASP A 4 -29.00 20.16 23.05
CA ASP A 4 -29.30 21.58 22.91
C ASP A 4 -29.49 21.90 21.42
N LEU A 5 -30.76 21.92 21.04
CA LEU A 5 -31.29 22.11 19.70
C LEU A 5 -31.85 23.54 19.56
N ASN A 6 -31.07 24.61 19.76
CA ASN A 6 -31.59 25.95 19.48
C ASN A 6 -30.56 27.08 19.33
N ARG A 7 -29.88 27.18 18.18
CA ARG A 7 -29.65 28.49 17.56
C ARG A 7 -29.72 28.38 16.05
N MET A 8 -30.97 28.43 15.58
CA MET A 8 -31.36 28.94 14.28
C MET A 8 -30.66 30.27 13.99
N THR A 9 -29.67 30.25 13.10
CA THR A 9 -29.36 31.38 12.24
C THR A 9 -29.74 30.97 10.82
N LEU A 10 -30.98 31.28 10.46
CA LEU A 10 -31.50 31.29 9.10
C LEU A 10 -30.67 32.30 8.28
N GLY A 11 -29.74 31.79 7.47
CA GLY A 11 -29.21 32.46 6.31
C GLY A 11 -29.73 31.74 5.08
N ALA A 12 -30.76 32.30 4.44
CA ALA A 12 -31.26 31.80 3.17
C ALA A 12 -30.17 31.92 2.09
N GLY A 13 -29.63 30.77 1.68
CA GLY A 13 -28.70 30.64 0.56
C GLY A 13 -29.02 29.36 -0.20
N LEU A 14 -29.89 29.46 -1.20
CA LEU A 14 -30.10 28.42 -2.20
C LEU A 14 -28.83 28.32 -3.05
N ALA A 15 -27.97 27.36 -2.73
CA ALA A 15 -26.95 26.86 -3.64
C ALA A 15 -26.69 25.39 -3.27
N GLY A 16 -27.20 24.49 -4.11
CA GLY A 16 -26.90 23.07 -4.00
C GLY A 16 -25.40 22.85 -4.11
N ILE A 17 -24.82 22.15 -3.14
CA ILE A 17 -23.46 21.63 -3.25
C ILE A 17 -23.50 20.17 -2.85
N ALA A 18 -23.26 19.37 -3.87
CA ALA A 18 -23.05 17.95 -3.93
C ALA A 18 -22.56 17.29 -2.63
N LEU A 19 -23.19 16.14 -2.36
CA LEU A 19 -22.61 14.99 -1.70
C LEU A 19 -21.12 14.83 -2.08
N LEU A 20 -20.21 15.29 -1.24
CA LEU A 20 -18.83 14.80 -1.25
C LEU A 20 -18.85 13.46 -0.52
N ALA A 21 -19.38 12.45 -1.21
CA ALA A 21 -19.05 11.07 -0.94
C ALA A 21 -17.56 10.92 -1.20
N SER A 22 -16.75 11.06 -0.16
CA SER A 22 -15.36 10.64 -0.10
C SER A 22 -15.31 9.13 -0.32
N VAL A 23 -15.51 8.70 -1.56
CA VAL A 23 -15.14 7.36 -2.00
C VAL A 23 -13.62 7.32 -1.92
N ALA A 24 -13.12 6.95 -0.74
CA ALA A 24 -11.75 6.51 -0.57
C ALA A 24 -11.56 5.38 -1.57
N ARG A 25 -10.98 5.72 -2.72
CA ARG A 25 -10.56 4.73 -3.71
C ARG A 25 -9.64 3.76 -2.96
N PRO A 26 -9.95 2.46 -2.92
CA PRO A 26 -9.00 1.51 -2.40
C PRO A 26 -7.82 1.57 -3.36
N ALA A 27 -6.69 2.09 -2.88
CA ALA A 27 -5.42 2.13 -3.60
C ALA A 27 -4.82 0.73 -3.64
N VAL A 28 -5.54 -0.19 -4.29
CA VAL A 28 -5.17 -1.59 -4.41
C VAL A 28 -4.97 -1.85 -5.90
N ALA A 29 -3.74 -2.20 -6.26
CA ALA A 29 -3.18 -2.25 -7.62
C ALA A 29 -2.78 -0.88 -8.17
N ASP A 30 -1.61 -0.39 -7.75
CA ASP A 30 -1.02 0.80 -8.35
C ASP A 30 0.46 0.54 -8.59
N GLN A 31 0.98 0.99 -9.74
CA GLN A 31 2.41 0.98 -10.05
C GLN A 31 3.25 1.59 -8.91
N GLY A 32 2.62 2.40 -8.06
CA GLY A 32 3.16 2.86 -6.79
C GLY A 32 3.67 1.79 -5.83
N ALA A 33 3.25 0.51 -5.91
CA ALA A 33 3.79 -0.54 -5.05
C ALA A 33 5.28 -0.81 -5.34
N VAL A 34 5.67 -0.87 -6.61
CA VAL A 34 7.06 -1.07 -7.04
C VAL A 34 7.90 0.17 -6.73
N ASP A 35 7.34 1.37 -6.94
CA ASP A 35 8.02 2.62 -6.58
C ASP A 35 8.19 2.79 -5.06
N THR A 36 7.19 2.39 -4.27
CA THR A 36 7.27 2.34 -2.80
C THR A 36 8.35 1.36 -2.35
N LEU A 37 8.42 0.19 -2.99
CA LEU A 37 9.50 -0.77 -2.76
C LEU A 37 10.87 -0.17 -3.02
N ARG A 38 11.05 0.54 -4.14
CA ARG A 38 12.31 1.22 -4.46
C ARG A 38 12.68 2.28 -3.42
N ALA A 39 11.70 3.08 -2.99
CA ALA A 39 11.93 4.17 -2.03
C ALA A 39 12.22 3.67 -0.60
N GLU A 40 11.42 2.73 -0.11
CA GLU A 40 11.46 2.27 1.28
C GLU A 40 12.52 1.18 1.52
N CYS A 41 12.92 0.45 0.47
CA CYS A 41 13.92 -0.62 0.57
C CYS A 41 15.24 -0.13 1.20
N ALA A 42 15.73 1.05 0.82
CA ALA A 42 17.04 1.52 1.30
C ALA A 42 17.04 1.72 2.82
N ILE A 43 15.92 2.24 3.35
CA ILE A 43 15.72 2.52 4.77
C ILE A 43 15.50 1.22 5.54
N GLN A 44 14.64 0.35 5.01
CA GLN A 44 14.08 -0.77 5.76
C GLN A 44 14.89 -2.06 5.61
N LEU A 45 15.57 -2.23 4.48
CA LEU A 45 16.39 -3.40 4.17
C LEU A 45 17.90 -3.11 4.21
N ASN A 46 18.30 -1.84 4.44
CA ASN A 46 19.70 -1.40 4.49
C ASN A 46 20.49 -1.78 3.23
N LEU A 47 19.86 -1.63 2.07
CA LEU A 47 20.43 -1.91 0.75
C LEU A 47 20.79 -0.62 0.03
N GLY A 48 21.82 -0.68 -0.83
CA GLY A 48 22.14 0.41 -1.75
C GLY A 48 21.10 0.54 -2.86
N ALA A 49 21.17 1.65 -3.62
CA ALA A 49 20.24 1.92 -4.72
C ALA A 49 20.14 0.76 -5.73
N GLY A 50 21.28 0.18 -6.14
CA GLY A 50 21.30 -0.96 -7.06
C GLY A 50 20.62 -2.23 -6.50
N GLY A 51 20.71 -2.46 -5.19
CA GLY A 51 20.01 -3.56 -4.53
C GLY A 51 18.50 -3.34 -4.47
N CYS A 52 18.07 -2.10 -4.25
CA CYS A 52 16.65 -1.74 -4.24
C CYS A 52 16.02 -1.73 -5.64
N ASP A 53 16.76 -1.30 -6.66
CA ASP A 53 16.34 -1.44 -8.05
C ASP A 53 16.21 -2.91 -8.44
N CYS A 54 17.16 -3.77 -8.07
CA CYS A 54 17.07 -5.21 -8.27
C CYS A 54 15.81 -5.81 -7.63
N ILE A 55 15.46 -5.42 -6.40
CA ILE A 55 14.23 -5.89 -5.73
C ILE A 55 12.99 -5.41 -6.49
N ALA A 56 12.94 -4.14 -6.89
CA ALA A 56 11.81 -3.56 -7.61
C ALA A 56 11.60 -4.24 -8.97
N GLU A 57 12.67 -4.46 -9.74
CA GLU A 57 12.62 -5.17 -11.02
C GLU A 57 12.22 -6.63 -10.86
N THR A 58 12.78 -7.33 -9.85
CA THR A 58 12.42 -8.73 -9.57
C THR A 58 10.96 -8.83 -9.13
N ALA A 59 10.47 -7.90 -8.31
CA ALA A 59 9.06 -7.86 -7.91
C ALA A 59 8.13 -7.65 -9.10
N ALA A 60 8.48 -6.74 -10.02
CA ALA A 60 7.70 -6.49 -11.23
C ALA A 60 7.67 -7.69 -12.20
N SER A 61 8.69 -8.55 -12.17
CA SER A 61 8.82 -9.71 -13.06
C SER A 61 8.24 -11.01 -12.46
N GLU A 62 8.45 -11.24 -11.16
CA GLU A 62 8.14 -12.52 -10.50
C GLU A 62 6.82 -12.49 -9.71
N LEU A 63 6.26 -11.32 -9.39
CA LEU A 63 5.07 -11.19 -8.53
C LEU A 63 3.86 -10.61 -9.25
N SER A 64 2.66 -11.07 -8.88
CA SER A 64 1.39 -10.44 -9.26
C SER A 64 1.19 -9.09 -8.56
N ASP A 65 0.27 -8.26 -9.06
CA ASP A 65 -0.01 -6.94 -8.47
C ASP A 65 -0.38 -7.01 -6.97
N ALA A 66 -1.15 -8.04 -6.57
CA ALA A 66 -1.53 -8.24 -5.18
C ALA A 66 -0.31 -8.62 -4.31
N GLN A 67 0.59 -9.45 -4.85
CA GLN A 67 1.83 -9.81 -4.18
C GLN A 67 2.79 -8.63 -4.07
N GLN A 68 2.92 -7.82 -5.12
CA GLN A 68 3.71 -6.58 -5.11
C GLN A 68 3.18 -5.61 -4.04
N ALA A 69 1.86 -5.38 -4.00
CA ALA A 69 1.23 -4.53 -2.99
C ALA A 69 1.46 -5.05 -1.56
N LEU A 70 1.37 -6.37 -1.36
CA LEU A 70 1.65 -6.99 -0.08
C LEU A 70 3.13 -6.81 0.33
N VAL A 71 4.07 -7.09 -0.58
CA VAL A 71 5.51 -6.93 -0.32
C VAL A 71 5.85 -5.46 -0.02
N ALA A 72 5.31 -4.53 -0.80
CA ALA A 72 5.49 -3.09 -0.56
C ALA A 72 4.94 -2.66 0.81
N ALA A 73 3.75 -3.13 1.20
CA ALA A 73 3.18 -2.87 2.51
C ALA A 73 4.02 -3.47 3.65
N MET A 74 4.62 -4.65 3.45
CA MET A 74 5.49 -5.27 4.45
C MET A 74 6.83 -4.53 4.61
N VAL A 75 7.43 -4.07 3.51
CA VAL A 75 8.67 -3.28 3.54
C VAL A 75 8.42 -1.91 4.19
N SER A 76 7.34 -1.22 3.80
CA SER A 76 6.94 0.07 4.38
C SER A 76 6.34 -0.04 5.79
N GLN A 77 6.21 -1.25 6.35
CA GLN A 77 5.57 -1.53 7.64
C GLN A 77 4.10 -1.08 7.74
N ASP A 78 3.41 -0.91 6.62
CA ASP A 78 1.98 -0.61 6.57
C ASP A 78 1.14 -1.88 6.81
N GLN A 79 0.95 -2.18 8.10
CA GLN A 79 0.19 -3.36 8.53
C GLN A 79 -1.29 -3.30 8.14
N ALA A 80 -1.87 -2.09 8.02
CA ALA A 80 -3.28 -1.94 7.66
C ALA A 80 -3.50 -2.30 6.19
N THR A 81 -2.65 -1.80 5.29
CA THR A 81 -2.65 -2.18 3.89
C THR A 81 -2.30 -3.65 3.72
N ALA A 82 -1.29 -4.16 4.43
CA ALA A 82 -0.90 -5.56 4.34
C ALA A 82 -2.04 -6.51 4.78
N ALA A 83 -2.80 -6.17 5.83
CA ALA A 83 -3.96 -6.95 6.26
C ALA A 83 -5.09 -6.92 5.22
N THR A 84 -5.35 -5.75 4.63
CA THR A 84 -6.38 -5.57 3.59
C THR A 84 -6.04 -6.39 2.35
N VAL A 85 -4.82 -6.27 1.84
CA VAL A 85 -4.35 -6.99 0.65
C VAL A 85 -4.36 -8.50 0.89
N ARG A 86 -3.85 -8.97 2.04
CA ARG A 86 -3.86 -10.41 2.40
C ARG A 86 -5.26 -11.01 2.44
N SER A 87 -6.28 -10.25 2.82
CA SER A 87 -7.66 -10.77 2.90
C SER A 87 -8.23 -11.20 1.54
N GLY A 88 -7.71 -10.65 0.45
CA GLY A 88 -8.09 -10.99 -0.93
C GLY A 88 -7.16 -12.00 -1.61
N MET A 89 -6.10 -12.46 -0.94
CA MET A 89 -5.11 -13.37 -1.51
C MET A 89 -5.34 -14.81 -1.04
N SER A 90 -4.99 -15.75 -1.90
CA SER A 90 -4.87 -17.15 -1.51
C SER A 90 -3.66 -17.37 -0.59
N VAL A 91 -3.68 -18.46 0.18
CA VAL A 91 -2.54 -18.88 1.01
C VAL A 91 -1.28 -19.10 0.15
N GLN A 92 -1.46 -19.56 -1.09
CA GLN A 92 -0.38 -19.78 -2.05
C GLN A 92 0.30 -18.47 -2.42
N GLU A 93 -0.48 -17.45 -2.80
CA GLU A 93 0.05 -16.13 -3.17
C GLU A 93 0.75 -15.43 -2.00
N ILE A 94 0.21 -15.56 -0.78
CA ILE A 94 0.84 -15.02 0.44
C ILE A 94 2.19 -15.71 0.69
N SER A 95 2.25 -17.03 0.50
CA SER A 95 3.48 -17.82 0.71
C SER A 95 4.56 -17.44 -0.29
N GLU A 96 4.20 -17.23 -1.56
CA GLU A 96 5.10 -16.75 -2.61
C GLU A 96 5.64 -15.35 -2.31
N ALA A 97 4.78 -14.41 -1.90
CA ALA A 97 5.20 -13.07 -1.47
C ALA A 97 6.13 -13.11 -0.24
N ALA A 98 5.88 -14.01 0.71
CA ALA A 98 6.75 -14.20 1.87
C ALA A 98 8.12 -14.80 1.45
N MET A 99 8.14 -15.79 0.57
CA MET A 99 9.37 -16.39 0.05
C MET A 99 10.20 -15.39 -0.75
N PHE A 100 9.55 -14.49 -1.50
CA PHE A 100 10.21 -13.39 -2.17
C PHE A 100 10.98 -12.50 -1.16
N MET A 101 10.34 -12.06 -0.07
CA MET A 101 11.01 -11.25 0.95
C MET A 101 12.20 -11.96 1.64
N VAL A 102 12.20 -13.28 1.69
CA VAL A 102 13.30 -14.05 2.31
C VAL A 102 14.47 -14.24 1.36
N ASN A 103 14.20 -14.46 0.07
CA ASN A 103 15.19 -14.88 -0.90
C ASN A 103 15.73 -13.72 -1.75
N THR A 104 14.86 -12.79 -2.16
CA THR A 104 15.21 -11.72 -3.09
C THR A 104 16.19 -10.70 -2.50
N PRO A 105 16.03 -10.22 -1.24
CA PRO A 105 17.01 -9.30 -0.66
C PRO A 105 18.42 -9.87 -0.61
N LYS A 106 18.57 -11.18 -0.35
CA LYS A 106 19.88 -11.86 -0.34
C LYS A 106 20.51 -11.92 -1.73
N ARG A 107 19.70 -12.15 -2.76
CA ARG A 107 20.14 -12.14 -4.16
C ARG A 107 20.54 -10.73 -4.60
N CYS A 108 19.76 -9.73 -4.22
CA CYS A 108 19.97 -8.34 -4.60
C CYS A 108 21.01 -7.59 -3.74
N ALA A 109 21.36 -8.09 -2.56
CA ALA A 109 22.40 -7.50 -1.71
C ALA A 109 23.82 -7.56 -2.31
N ALA A 110 24.03 -8.42 -3.30
CA ALA A 110 25.31 -8.58 -3.99
C ALA A 110 25.51 -7.61 -5.17
N GLN A 111 24.51 -6.75 -5.43
CA GLN A 111 24.48 -5.81 -6.56
C GLN A 111 25.14 -4.47 -6.23
#